data_AF-A0A011PG97-F1
#
_entry.id   AF-A0A011PG97-F1
#
_cell.length_a   1.000
_cell.length_b   1.000
_cell.length_c   1.000
_cell.angle_alpha   90.00
_cell.angle_beta   90.00
_cell.angle_gamma   90.00
#
_symmetry.space_group_name_H-M   'P 1'
#
loop_
_entity.id
_entity.type
_entity.pdbx_description
1 polymer ?
#
loop_
_entity_poly.entity_id
_entity_poly.type
_entity_poly.pdbx_seq_one_letter_code
_entity_poly.pdbx_strand_id
1 'polypeptide(L)'
;MQVSVEFAEEQVRDRPYPYPRRDGVRNEVFTRRGGLYFGIASLLDYPASYSQMIYRFADFNAGRYSSRNAAFQDALGRVSGEKLSLDGDLRRYRDGMPVAAASESQRAMLSLGARLNLGEAEILRDLKLEKSFAFEQTPLYLRLHALADATTGTRRPREMMPQIALKSPKITRPLTTEWFARRVDGRYRDCLARGES
;
A
#
# COMPACT_ATOMS: atom_id res chain seq x y z
N MET A 1 -16.54 5.67 -5.56
CA MET A 1 -15.16 5.16 -5.51
C MET A 1 -14.57 5.41 -6.88
N GLN A 2 -13.54 6.25 -6.99
CA GLN A 2 -12.83 6.40 -8.27
C GLN A 2 -11.62 5.48 -8.19
N VAL A 3 -11.54 4.53 -9.10
CA VAL A 3 -10.42 3.59 -9.25
C VAL A 3 -9.63 4.02 -10.47
N SER A 4 -8.32 3.84 -10.46
CA SER A 4 -7.50 4.19 -11.62
C SER A 4 -7.81 3.25 -12.80
N VAL A 5 -7.66 3.77 -14.02
CA VAL A 5 -7.86 2.96 -15.23
C VAL A 5 -6.76 1.91 -15.33
N GLU A 6 -5.53 2.24 -14.92
CA GLU A 6 -4.42 1.28 -14.94
C GLU A 6 -4.72 0.06 -14.05
N PHE A 7 -5.23 0.29 -12.84
CA PHE A 7 -5.63 -0.80 -11.95
C PHE A 7 -6.73 -1.67 -12.59
N ALA A 8 -7.74 -1.05 -13.20
CA ALA A 8 -8.83 -1.81 -13.81
C ALA A 8 -8.32 -2.67 -14.98
N GLU A 9 -7.40 -2.16 -15.79
CA GLU A 9 -6.77 -2.90 -16.88
C GLU A 9 -5.92 -4.07 -16.35
N GLU A 10 -5.13 -3.86 -15.29
CA GLU A 10 -4.39 -4.91 -14.59
C GLU A 10 -5.32 -5.99 -14.04
N GLN A 11 -6.36 -5.59 -13.30
CA GLN A 11 -7.33 -6.50 -12.71
C GLN A 11 -8.01 -7.38 -13.77
N VAL A 12 -8.33 -6.84 -14.95
CA VAL A 12 -8.95 -7.62 -16.05
C VAL A 12 -7.96 -8.61 -16.67
N ARG A 13 -6.67 -8.30 -16.72
CA ARG A 13 -5.63 -9.24 -17.19
C ARG A 13 -5.48 -10.43 -16.25
N ASP A 14 -5.52 -10.17 -14.94
CA ASP A 14 -5.33 -11.21 -13.92
C ASP A 14 -6.62 -12.00 -13.64
N ARG A 15 -7.77 -11.32 -13.70
CA ARG A 15 -9.09 -11.89 -13.42
C ARG A 15 -10.11 -11.43 -14.45
N PRO A 16 -10.58 -12.32 -15.34
CA PRO A 16 -11.53 -11.97 -16.37
C PRO A 16 -12.76 -11.27 -15.80
N TYR A 17 -13.09 -10.10 -16.35
CA TYR A 17 -14.29 -9.38 -15.98
C TYR A 17 -15.53 -10.21 -16.36
N PRO A 18 -16.42 -10.54 -15.40
CA PRO A 18 -17.45 -11.55 -15.63
C PRO A 18 -18.67 -11.03 -16.41
N TYR A 19 -18.74 -9.73 -16.70
CA TYR A 19 -19.90 -9.12 -17.35
C TYR A 19 -19.60 -8.72 -18.80
N PRO A 20 -20.61 -8.75 -19.70
CA PRO A 20 -20.46 -8.23 -21.05
C PRO A 20 -20.01 -6.77 -21.03
N ARG A 21 -18.93 -6.48 -21.76
CA ARG A 21 -18.43 -5.12 -22.01
C ARG A 21 -18.87 -4.68 -23.40
N ARG A 22 -19.45 -3.48 -23.50
CA ARG A 22 -19.80 -2.85 -24.79
C ARG A 22 -18.60 -2.12 -25.40
N ASP A 23 -17.79 -1.50 -24.55
CA ASP A 23 -16.60 -0.72 -24.90
C ASP A 23 -15.35 -1.25 -24.15
N GLY A 24 -14.26 -0.47 -24.18
CA GLY A 24 -13.03 -0.74 -23.42
C GLY A 24 -13.18 -0.61 -21.89
N VAL A 25 -12.19 -1.13 -21.16
CA VAL A 25 -12.14 -1.14 -19.69
C VAL A 25 -12.31 0.27 -19.10
N ARG A 26 -11.68 1.28 -19.73
CA ARG A 26 -11.80 2.69 -19.34
C ARG A 26 -13.25 3.14 -19.21
N ASN A 27 -14.11 2.84 -20.20
CA ASN A 27 -15.51 3.24 -20.17
C ASN A 27 -16.29 2.46 -19.10
N GLU A 28 -16.00 1.17 -18.95
CA GLU A 28 -16.66 0.32 -17.96
C GLU A 28 -16.42 0.84 -16.53
N VAL A 29 -15.22 1.32 -16.20
CA VAL A 29 -14.87 1.91 -14.89
C VAL A 29 -15.80 3.06 -14.50
N PHE A 30 -16.27 3.85 -15.47
CA PHE A 30 -17.18 4.98 -15.23
C PHE A 30 -18.66 4.59 -15.16
N THR A 31 -19.01 3.33 -15.43
CA THR A 31 -20.37 2.83 -15.20
C THR A 31 -20.58 2.50 -13.73
N ARG A 32 -21.85 2.47 -13.28
CA ARG A 32 -22.18 2.02 -11.91
C ARG A 32 -21.66 0.61 -11.62
N ARG A 33 -21.83 -0.31 -12.56
CA ARG A 33 -21.44 -1.72 -12.40
C ARG A 33 -19.92 -1.86 -12.34
N GLY A 34 -19.21 -1.33 -13.34
CA GLY A 34 -17.75 -1.42 -13.39
C GLY A 34 -17.10 -0.67 -12.22
N GLY A 35 -17.57 0.55 -11.90
CA GLY A 35 -17.06 1.31 -10.76
C GLY A 35 -17.23 0.58 -9.42
N LEU A 36 -18.36 -0.12 -9.21
CA LEU A 36 -18.54 -0.98 -8.03
C LEU A 36 -17.61 -2.20 -8.07
N TYR A 37 -17.57 -2.92 -9.19
CA TYR A 37 -16.74 -4.11 -9.34
C TYR A 37 -15.26 -3.81 -9.10
N PHE A 38 -14.69 -2.84 -9.81
CA PHE A 38 -13.29 -2.47 -9.67
C PHE A 38 -12.99 -1.83 -8.31
N GLY A 39 -13.94 -1.09 -7.74
CA GLY A 39 -13.81 -0.52 -6.39
C GLY A 39 -13.73 -1.59 -5.32
N ILE A 40 -14.65 -2.56 -5.35
CA ILE A 40 -14.65 -3.71 -4.44
C ILE A 40 -13.39 -4.54 -4.65
N ALA A 41 -12.99 -4.80 -5.89
CA ALA A 41 -11.78 -5.54 -6.19
C ALA A 41 -10.53 -4.83 -5.64
N SER A 42 -10.39 -3.53 -5.88
CA SER A 42 -9.27 -2.75 -5.36
C SER A 42 -9.17 -2.83 -3.83
N LEU A 43 -10.30 -2.75 -3.13
CA LEU A 43 -10.39 -2.76 -1.67
C LEU A 43 -10.22 -4.15 -1.02
N LEU A 44 -10.85 -5.18 -1.59
CA LEU A 44 -11.03 -6.49 -0.94
C LEU A 44 -10.37 -7.63 -1.68
N ASP A 45 -10.15 -7.51 -2.99
CA ASP A 45 -9.63 -8.60 -3.82
C ASP A 45 -8.10 -8.66 -3.83
N TYR A 46 -7.52 -8.60 -2.64
CA TYR A 46 -6.12 -8.91 -2.37
C TYR A 46 -5.95 -9.40 -0.92
N PRO A 47 -5.09 -10.41 -0.70
CA PRO A 47 -4.76 -10.84 0.66
C PRO A 47 -3.97 -9.74 1.37
N ALA A 48 -4.30 -9.49 2.63
CA ALA A 48 -3.56 -8.55 3.48
C ALA A 48 -3.69 -9.00 4.93
N SER A 49 -2.60 -8.89 5.68
CA SER A 49 -2.51 -9.30 7.10
C SER A 49 -2.98 -8.20 8.06
N TYR A 50 -3.91 -7.34 7.63
CA TYR A 50 -4.33 -6.19 8.42
C TYR A 50 -5.30 -6.56 9.53
N SER A 51 -5.09 -6.00 10.73
CA SER A 51 -5.97 -6.24 11.88
C SER A 51 -7.28 -5.45 11.80
N GLN A 52 -7.30 -4.36 11.04
CA GLN A 52 -8.46 -3.47 10.92
C GLN A 52 -8.69 -3.00 9.49
N MET A 53 -9.96 -2.80 9.13
CA MET A 53 -10.36 -2.31 7.80
C MET A 53 -9.82 -0.93 7.45
N ILE A 54 -9.52 -0.09 8.45
CA ILE A 54 -9.00 1.26 8.23
C ILE A 54 -7.71 1.27 7.40
N TYR A 55 -6.86 0.24 7.51
CA TYR A 55 -5.64 0.12 6.71
C TYR A 55 -5.94 -0.25 5.25
N ARG A 56 -7.00 -1.04 4.99
CA ARG A 56 -7.48 -1.24 3.61
C ARG A 56 -8.08 0.03 3.03
N PHE A 57 -8.74 0.87 3.84
CA PHE A 57 -9.24 2.17 3.38
C PHE A 57 -8.08 3.13 3.07
N ALA A 58 -7.01 3.11 3.87
CA ALA A 58 -5.80 3.86 3.58
C ALA A 58 -5.15 3.37 2.28
N ASP A 59 -4.96 2.06 2.12
CA ASP A 59 -4.44 1.43 0.90
C ASP A 59 -5.28 1.74 -0.34
N PHE A 60 -6.60 1.83 -0.21
CA PHE A 60 -7.47 2.21 -1.33
C PHE A 60 -7.10 3.58 -1.90
N ASN A 61 -6.64 4.50 -1.05
CA ASN A 61 -6.23 5.84 -1.45
C ASN A 61 -4.75 5.95 -1.80
N ALA A 62 -3.88 5.26 -1.06
CA ALA A 62 -2.42 5.35 -1.19
C ALA A 62 -1.79 4.25 -2.07
N GLY A 63 -2.57 3.25 -2.49
CA GLY A 63 -2.10 2.07 -3.22
C GLY A 63 -2.05 0.82 -2.34
N ARG A 64 -2.28 -0.35 -2.95
CA ARG A 64 -2.28 -1.64 -2.25
C ARG A 64 -0.94 -1.85 -1.51
N TYR A 65 -1.05 -2.29 -0.26
CA TYR A 65 0.03 -2.54 0.70
C TYR A 65 0.77 -1.31 1.25
N SER A 66 0.34 -0.09 0.92
CA SER A 66 0.97 1.14 1.42
C SER A 66 0.97 1.22 2.96
N SER A 67 -0.09 0.76 3.64
CA SER A 67 -0.14 0.77 5.11
C SER A 67 0.89 -0.18 5.75
N ARG A 68 1.15 -1.33 5.11
CA ARG A 68 2.21 -2.25 5.55
C ARG A 68 3.57 -1.63 5.29
N ASN A 69 3.75 -1.08 4.08
CA ASN A 69 5.02 -0.50 3.68
C ASN A 69 5.38 0.74 4.52
N ALA A 70 4.40 1.53 4.96
CA ALA A 70 4.61 2.63 5.90
C ALA A 70 5.13 2.14 7.27
N ALA A 71 4.60 1.02 7.77
CA ALA A 71 5.13 0.40 8.99
C ALA A 71 6.54 -0.16 8.80
N PHE A 72 6.82 -0.74 7.62
CA PHE A 72 8.15 -1.19 7.24
C PHE A 72 9.13 0.00 7.16
N GLN A 73 8.72 1.16 6.64
CA GLN A 73 9.52 2.39 6.63
C GLN A 73 9.80 2.92 8.05
N ASP A 74 8.84 2.85 8.99
CA ASP A 74 9.09 3.20 10.41
C ASP A 74 10.12 2.26 11.03
N ALA A 75 9.99 0.95 10.80
CA ALA A 75 10.97 -0.04 11.26
C ALA A 75 12.36 0.23 10.65
N LEU A 76 12.42 0.53 9.36
CA LEU A 76 13.64 0.85 8.65
C LEU A 76 14.33 2.09 9.23
N GLY A 77 13.60 3.19 9.38
CA GLY A 77 14.13 4.45 9.92
C GLY A 77 14.67 4.30 11.34
N ARG A 78 14.03 3.46 12.17
CA ARG A 78 14.53 3.15 13.52
C ARG A 78 15.83 2.37 13.53
N VAL A 79 16.00 1.46 12.58
CA VAL A 79 17.20 0.62 12.47
C VAL A 79 18.35 1.38 11.82
N SER A 80 18.09 2.18 10.79
CA SER A 80 19.11 2.96 10.08
C SER A 80 19.47 4.27 10.78
N GLY A 81 18.58 4.82 11.62
CA GLY A 81 18.70 6.17 12.18
C GLY A 81 18.34 7.27 11.16
N GLU A 82 17.88 6.91 9.97
CA GLU A 82 17.47 7.86 8.93
C GLU A 82 16.03 8.32 9.14
N LYS A 83 15.77 9.60 8.86
CA LYS A 83 14.41 10.14 8.81
C LYS A 83 13.79 9.82 7.45
N LEU A 84 12.92 8.82 7.42
CA LEU A 84 12.22 8.39 6.21
C LEU A 84 10.81 8.96 6.12
N SER A 85 10.34 9.20 4.90
CA SER A 85 8.92 9.42 4.62
C SER A 85 8.16 8.11 4.86
N LEU A 86 7.04 8.17 5.59
CA LEU A 86 6.19 7.02 5.89
C LEU A 86 5.00 6.96 4.93
N ASP A 87 5.26 7.09 3.64
CA ASP A 87 4.27 7.18 2.57
C ASP A 87 3.83 5.81 2.00
N GLY A 88 4.56 4.73 2.31
CA GLY A 88 4.30 3.39 1.81
C GLY A 88 4.96 3.06 0.47
N ASP A 89 5.70 3.99 -0.14
CA ASP A 89 6.45 3.77 -1.38
C ASP A 89 7.88 3.32 -1.06
N LEU A 90 8.18 2.01 -1.16
CA LEU A 90 9.53 1.50 -0.92
C LEU A 90 10.43 1.69 -2.14
N ARG A 91 9.86 1.84 -3.34
CA ARG A 91 10.55 2.13 -4.60
C ARG A 91 9.98 3.39 -5.26
N ARG A 92 10.79 4.04 -6.10
CA ARG A 92 10.31 5.17 -6.91
C ARG A 92 9.62 4.68 -8.18
N TYR A 93 8.50 5.31 -8.49
CA TYR A 93 7.74 5.07 -9.71
C TYR A 93 7.57 6.36 -10.52
N ARG A 94 7.51 6.23 -11.83
CA ARG A 94 7.10 7.27 -12.77
C ARG A 94 6.16 6.62 -13.78
N ASP A 95 4.97 7.18 -13.94
CA ASP A 95 3.92 6.66 -14.83
C ASP A 95 3.63 5.16 -14.58
N GLY A 96 3.52 4.78 -13.31
CA GLY A 96 3.26 3.40 -12.88
C GLY A 96 4.47 2.45 -12.99
N MET A 97 5.57 2.88 -13.62
CA MET A 97 6.76 2.07 -13.85
C MET A 97 7.86 2.38 -12.84
N PRO A 98 8.58 1.36 -12.33
CA PRO A 98 9.69 1.59 -11.43
C PRO A 98 10.83 2.31 -12.17
N VAL A 99 11.38 3.36 -11.56
CA VAL A 99 12.55 4.07 -12.11
C VAL A 99 13.85 3.57 -11.49
N ALA A 100 14.96 3.73 -12.23
CA ALA A 100 16.28 3.28 -11.78
C ALA A 100 16.80 4.05 -10.55
N ALA A 101 16.36 5.31 -10.38
CA ALA A 101 16.76 6.11 -9.22
C ALA A 101 16.21 5.51 -7.93
N ALA A 102 17.11 5.12 -7.02
CA ALA A 102 16.74 4.55 -5.74
C ALA A 102 15.89 5.53 -4.89
N SER A 103 14.87 5.00 -4.21
CA SER A 103 14.15 5.72 -3.16
C SER A 103 15.03 5.91 -1.92
N GLU A 104 14.57 6.75 -0.98
CA GLU A 104 15.20 6.86 0.33
C GLU A 104 15.17 5.52 1.07
N SER A 105 14.02 4.83 1.07
CA SER A 105 13.88 3.50 1.67
C SER A 105 14.84 2.48 1.03
N GLN A 106 14.97 2.46 -0.31
CA GLN A 106 15.88 1.55 -1.00
C GLN A 106 17.34 1.80 -0.62
N ARG A 107 17.78 3.06 -0.54
CA ARG A 107 19.15 3.38 -0.10
C ARG A 107 19.39 2.96 1.35
N ALA A 108 18.45 3.25 2.25
CA ALA A 108 18.54 2.84 3.64
C ALA A 108 18.62 1.31 3.78
N MET A 109 17.80 0.55 3.04
CA MET A 109 17.86 -0.91 3.03
C MET A 109 19.21 -1.45 2.53
N LEU A 110 19.73 -0.89 1.44
CA LEU A 110 21.04 -1.29 0.90
C LEU A 110 22.17 -1.02 1.90
N SER A 111 22.12 0.10 2.64
CA SER A 111 23.10 0.40 3.69
C SER A 111 23.08 -0.61 4.86
N LEU A 112 21.93 -1.27 5.08
CA LEU A 112 21.75 -2.26 6.15
C LEU A 112 22.06 -3.69 5.70
N GLY A 113 22.49 -3.94 4.46
CA GLY A 113 22.66 -5.29 3.92
C GLY A 113 23.49 -6.23 4.80
N ALA A 114 24.63 -5.76 5.31
CA ALA A 114 25.46 -6.54 6.23
C ALA A 114 24.73 -6.88 7.55
N ARG A 115 24.00 -5.91 8.13
CA ARG A 115 23.22 -6.11 9.37
C ARG A 115 22.02 -7.04 9.17
N LEU A 116 21.48 -7.07 7.96
CA LEU A 116 20.38 -7.96 7.57
C LEU A 116 20.89 -9.32 7.06
N ASN A 117 22.21 -9.51 6.93
CA ASN A 117 22.83 -10.66 6.28
C ASN A 117 22.25 -10.93 4.88
N LEU A 118 22.05 -9.87 4.09
CA LEU A 118 21.50 -9.91 2.74
C LEU A 118 22.40 -9.16 1.77
N GLY A 119 22.67 -9.77 0.60
CA GLY A 119 23.32 -9.10 -0.51
C GLY A 119 22.40 -8.10 -1.22
N GLU A 120 22.99 -7.16 -1.97
CA GLU A 120 22.24 -6.17 -2.74
C GLU A 120 21.22 -6.82 -3.70
N ALA A 121 21.62 -7.86 -4.43
CA ALA A 121 20.73 -8.55 -5.36
C ALA A 121 19.51 -9.17 -4.66
N GLU A 122 19.67 -9.63 -3.42
CA GLU A 122 18.58 -10.19 -2.61
C GLU A 122 17.62 -9.11 -2.16
N ILE A 123 18.14 -7.97 -1.68
CA ILE A 123 17.33 -6.80 -1.30
C ILE A 123 16.51 -6.31 -2.50
N LEU A 124 17.15 -6.15 -3.66
CA LEU A 124 16.47 -5.67 -4.86
C LEU A 124 15.45 -6.67 -5.39
N ARG A 125 15.71 -7.97 -5.28
CA ARG A 125 14.75 -9.03 -5.62
C ARG A 125 13.52 -8.96 -4.72
N ASP A 126 13.72 -8.89 -3.42
CA ASP A 126 12.63 -8.84 -2.45
C ASP A 126 11.81 -7.55 -2.61
N LEU A 127 12.46 -6.42 -2.90
CA LEU A 127 11.77 -5.15 -3.17
C LEU A 127 10.87 -5.16 -4.41
N LYS A 128 11.11 -6.04 -5.40
CA LYS A 128 10.17 -6.18 -6.52
C LYS A 128 8.80 -6.66 -6.07
N LEU A 129 8.71 -7.28 -4.90
CA LEU A 129 7.49 -7.80 -4.32
C LEU A 129 6.72 -6.76 -3.49
N GLU A 130 7.19 -5.50 -3.35
CA GLU A 130 6.59 -4.49 -2.45
C GLU A 130 5.09 -4.20 -2.68
N LYS A 131 4.54 -4.51 -3.86
CA LYS A 131 3.12 -4.36 -4.21
C LYS A 131 2.36 -5.70 -4.18
N SER A 132 2.93 -6.71 -3.55
CA SER A 132 2.36 -8.06 -3.43
C SER A 132 2.34 -8.54 -1.98
N PHE A 133 1.53 -9.55 -1.73
CA PHE A 133 1.46 -10.21 -0.42
C PHE A 133 2.73 -11.00 -0.08
N ALA A 134 3.42 -11.51 -1.09
CA ALA A 134 4.65 -12.29 -0.90
C ALA A 134 5.77 -11.48 -0.22
N PHE A 135 5.73 -10.15 -0.26
CA PHE A 135 6.72 -9.30 0.40
C PHE A 135 6.85 -9.58 1.90
N GLU A 136 5.73 -9.82 2.59
CA GLU A 136 5.70 -10.09 4.04
C GLU A 136 6.43 -11.38 4.43
N GLN A 137 6.71 -12.24 3.46
CA GLN A 137 7.37 -13.52 3.65
C GLN A 137 8.84 -13.48 3.18
N THR A 138 9.30 -12.33 2.67
CA THR A 138 10.66 -12.19 2.18
C THR A 138 11.68 -12.15 3.33
N PRO A 139 12.91 -12.65 3.11
CA PRO A 139 14.01 -12.45 4.05
C PRO A 139 14.21 -10.98 4.43
N LEU A 140 14.12 -10.05 3.47
CA LEU A 140 14.22 -8.61 3.74
C LEU A 140 13.18 -8.14 4.77
N TYR A 141 11.91 -8.48 4.56
CA TYR A 141 10.82 -8.10 5.46
C TYR A 141 11.00 -8.68 6.87
N LEU A 142 11.20 -10.00 6.94
CA LEU A 142 11.28 -10.71 8.21
C LEU A 142 12.48 -10.28 9.04
N ARG A 143 13.66 -10.15 8.40
CA ARG A 143 14.89 -9.78 9.10
C ARG A 143 14.92 -8.32 9.50
N LEU A 144 14.39 -7.40 8.69
CA LEU A 144 14.30 -6.00 9.10
C LEU A 144 13.42 -5.86 10.33
N HIS A 145 12.24 -6.49 10.33
CA HIS A 145 11.35 -6.43 11.47
C HIS A 145 11.94 -7.10 12.72
N ALA A 146 12.62 -8.24 12.58
CA ALA A 146 13.32 -8.86 13.70
C ALA A 146 14.42 -7.94 14.26
N LEU A 147 15.19 -7.30 13.39
CA LEU A 147 16.24 -6.35 13.78
C LEU A 147 15.65 -5.10 14.45
N ALA A 148 14.53 -4.57 13.95
CA ALA A 148 13.85 -3.42 14.54
C ALA A 148 13.24 -3.76 15.91
N ASP A 149 12.65 -4.94 16.05
CA ASP A 149 12.10 -5.42 17.32
C ASP A 149 13.21 -5.54 18.37
N ALA A 150 14.36 -6.13 18.01
CA ALA A 150 15.53 -6.25 18.88
C ALA A 150 16.12 -4.87 19.25
N THR A 151 16.23 -3.96 18.27
CA THR A 151 16.81 -2.62 18.48
C THR A 151 15.96 -1.76 19.41
N THR A 152 14.64 -1.93 19.39
CA THR A 152 13.69 -1.10 20.16
C THR A 152 13.14 -1.77 21.41
N GLY A 153 13.49 -3.04 21.65
CA GLY A 153 13.01 -3.84 22.77
C GLY A 153 11.51 -4.17 22.75
N THR A 154 10.80 -3.89 21.66
CA THR A 154 9.35 -4.09 21.53
C THR A 154 8.98 -4.50 20.12
N ARG A 155 7.89 -5.27 19.98
CA ARG A 155 7.38 -5.65 18.66
C ARG A 155 6.85 -4.41 17.93
N ARG A 156 7.51 -4.03 16.83
CA ARG A 156 7.11 -2.90 15.98
C ARG A 156 5.78 -3.17 15.26
N PRO A 157 5.01 -2.14 14.90
CA PRO A 157 3.84 -2.32 14.05
C PRO A 157 4.19 -2.96 12.70
N ARG A 158 3.29 -3.76 12.14
CA ARG A 158 3.36 -4.30 10.76
C ARG A 158 2.36 -3.63 9.81
N GLU A 159 1.59 -2.69 10.35
CA GLU A 159 0.62 -1.85 9.67
C GLU A 159 0.64 -0.47 10.32
N MET A 160 0.55 0.58 9.51
CA MET A 160 0.57 1.97 9.96
C MET A 160 -0.18 2.83 8.94
N MET A 161 -0.75 3.94 9.39
CA MET A 161 -1.37 4.91 8.49
C MET A 161 -0.31 5.62 7.64
N PRO A 162 -0.37 5.56 6.29
CA PRO A 162 0.54 6.30 5.42
C PRO A 162 0.40 7.81 5.61
N GLN A 163 1.54 8.49 5.70
CA GLN A 163 1.63 9.95 5.89
C GLN A 163 1.69 10.68 4.53
N ILE A 164 0.62 10.58 3.75
CA ILE A 164 0.52 11.22 2.44
C ILE A 164 -0.43 12.42 2.51
N ALA A 165 0.05 13.57 2.02
CA ALA A 165 -0.80 14.73 1.75
C ALA A 165 -1.52 14.54 0.41
N LEU A 166 -2.85 14.69 0.43
CA LEU A 166 -3.68 14.59 -0.78
C LEU A 166 -3.57 15.89 -1.58
N LYS A 167 -3.28 15.75 -2.87
CA LYS A 167 -3.18 16.87 -3.81
C LYS A 167 -4.22 16.72 -4.91
N SER A 168 -4.99 17.78 -5.16
CA SER A 168 -5.92 17.87 -6.29
C SER A 168 -6.30 19.35 -6.49
N PRO A 169 -6.57 19.79 -7.73
CA PRO A 169 -7.06 21.14 -8.00
C PRO A 169 -8.33 21.50 -7.22
N LYS A 170 -9.07 20.50 -6.73
CA LYS A 170 -10.33 20.67 -5.98
C LYS A 170 -10.13 20.67 -4.46
N ILE A 171 -8.92 20.43 -3.97
CA ILE A 171 -8.62 20.37 -2.53
C ILE A 171 -8.19 21.76 -2.07
N THR A 172 -9.07 22.43 -1.31
CA THR A 172 -8.85 23.79 -0.78
C THR A 172 -8.31 23.82 0.65
N ARG A 173 -8.21 22.65 1.31
CA ARG A 173 -7.67 22.49 2.67
C ARG A 173 -6.69 21.32 2.71
N PRO A 174 -5.69 21.31 3.61
CA PRO A 174 -4.81 20.16 3.77
C PRO A 174 -5.64 18.90 4.11
N LEU A 175 -5.58 17.90 3.22
CA LEU A 175 -6.18 16.59 3.45
C LEU A 175 -5.08 15.53 3.39
N THR A 176 -5.28 14.44 4.13
CA THR A 176 -4.33 13.33 4.22
C THR A 176 -5.00 12.00 3.94
N THR A 177 -4.22 10.97 3.63
CA THR A 177 -4.72 9.58 3.57
C THR A 177 -5.39 9.16 4.88
N GLU A 178 -4.87 9.62 6.02
CA GLU A 178 -5.52 9.40 7.32
C GLU A 178 -6.93 10.00 7.36
N TRP A 179 -7.09 11.25 6.93
CA TRP A 179 -8.40 11.89 6.88
C TRP A 179 -9.39 11.10 6.01
N PHE A 180 -8.93 10.65 4.84
CA PHE A 180 -9.73 9.81 3.94
C PHE A 180 -10.13 8.50 4.63
N ALA A 181 -9.16 7.76 5.17
CA ALA A 181 -9.38 6.46 5.79
C ALA A 181 -10.35 6.55 6.97
N ARG A 182 -10.19 7.55 7.85
CA ARG A 182 -11.11 7.80 8.98
C ARG A 182 -12.51 8.17 8.52
N ARG A 183 -12.64 8.93 7.43
CA ARG A 183 -13.97 9.30 6.89
C ARG A 183 -14.70 8.09 6.32
N VAL A 184 -13.98 7.18 5.66
CA VAL A 184 -14.54 5.93 5.13
C VAL A 184 -14.88 4.97 6.27
N ASP A 185 -13.98 4.82 7.25
CA ASP A 185 -14.15 3.96 8.42
C ASP A 185 -15.39 4.34 9.24
N GLY A 186 -15.64 5.64 9.45
CA GLY A 186 -16.87 6.10 10.11
C GLY A 186 -18.13 5.63 9.38
N ARG A 187 -18.19 5.83 8.05
CA ARG A 187 -19.35 5.38 7.24
C ARG A 187 -19.50 3.86 7.24
N TYR A 188 -18.38 3.14 7.23
CA TYR A 188 -18.36 1.68 7.30
C TYR A 188 -18.97 1.20 8.63
N ARG A 189 -18.55 1.75 9.77
CA ARG A 189 -19.10 1.43 11.09
C ARG A 189 -20.58 1.80 11.21
N ASP A 190 -20.97 2.97 10.71
CA ASP A 190 -22.38 3.38 10.69
C ASP A 190 -23.25 2.40 9.90
N CYS A 191 -22.74 1.88 8.77
CA CYS A 191 -23.44 0.87 7.98
C CYS A 191 -23.56 -0.47 8.72
N LEU A 192 -22.50 -0.93 9.39
CA LEU A 192 -22.55 -2.16 10.19
C LEU A 192 -23.57 -2.05 11.33
N ALA A 193 -23.54 -0.93 12.07
CA ALA A 193 -24.46 -0.70 13.18
C ALA A 193 -25.94 -0.74 12.75
N ARG A 194 -26.25 -0.24 11.53
CA ARG A 194 -27.60 -0.31 10.96
C ARG A 194 -28.01 -1.70 10.49
N GLY A 195 -27.04 -2.54 10.09
CA GLY A 195 -27.30 -3.90 9.61
C GLY A 195 -27.42 -4.93 10.74
N GLU A 196 -26.97 -4.58 11.94
CA GLU A 196 -27.14 -5.37 13.17
C GLU A 196 -28.46 -5.05 13.91
N SER A 197 -29.22 -4.06 13.44
CA SER A 197 -30.56 -3.66 13.94
C SER A 197 -31.67 -4.30 13.10
#